data_AF-A0A6M0SIK9-F1
#
_entry.id   AF-A0A6M0SIK9-F1
#
_cell.length_a   1.000
_cell.length_b   1.000
_cell.length_c   1.000
_cell.angle_alpha   90.00
_cell.angle_beta   90.00
_cell.angle_gamma   90.00
#
_symmetry.space_group_name_H-M   'P 1'
#
loop_
_entity.id
_entity.type
_entity.pdbx_description
1 polymer ?
#
loop_
_entity_poly.entity_id
_entity_poly.type
_entity_poly.pdbx_seq_one_letter_code
_entity_poly.pdbx_strand_id
1 'polypeptide(L)'
;MSTALPPCPQCNSENVVKNGFIHNGKQNHLCNDCGRQFVEDPQNKIISDDTKGLIDKLLLEKIPLAGIARVADVSEVWPQGYVNKKYAQVPRHAKVRAQKKGRLTLECDETWSFVGNKGNKQWIWLAIDRQS
;
A
#
# COMPACT_ATOMS: atom_id res chain seq x y z
N MET A 1 -5.66 -38.61 18.04
CA MET A 1 -4.63 -39.02 17.07
C MET A 1 -3.54 -37.97 17.12
N SER A 2 -2.32 -38.32 17.53
CA SER A 2 -1.19 -37.38 17.56
C SER A 2 -0.81 -37.00 16.14
N THR A 3 -1.10 -35.77 15.73
CA THR A 3 -0.54 -35.20 14.50
C THR A 3 0.94 -34.92 14.74
N ALA A 4 1.82 -35.60 14.01
CA ALA A 4 3.24 -35.33 14.02
C ALA A 4 3.49 -33.86 13.63
N LEU A 5 4.44 -33.20 14.31
CA LEU A 5 4.79 -31.82 14.01
C LEU A 5 5.49 -31.74 12.64
N PRO A 6 5.24 -30.70 11.84
CA PRO A 6 5.88 -30.55 10.53
C PRO A 6 7.40 -30.36 10.70
N PRO A 7 8.24 -30.96 9.83
CA PRO A 7 9.69 -30.76 9.86
C PRO A 7 10.04 -29.31 9.54
N CYS A 8 11.21 -28.87 10.00
CA CYS A 8 11.67 -27.50 9.76
C CYS A 8 11.84 -27.22 8.25
N PRO A 9 11.19 -26.19 7.67
CA PRO A 9 11.28 -25.90 6.24
C PRO A 9 12.66 -25.38 5.80
N GLN A 10 13.55 -25.03 6.75
CA GLN A 10 14.89 -24.50 6.47
C GLN A 10 15.98 -25.57 6.52
N CYS A 11 15.94 -26.47 7.50
CA CYS A 11 16.99 -27.49 7.73
C CYS A 11 16.47 -28.92 7.71
N ASN A 12 15.17 -29.12 7.49
CA ASN A 12 14.49 -30.42 7.43
C ASN A 12 14.57 -31.26 8.72
N SER A 13 15.00 -30.67 9.84
CA SER A 13 15.03 -31.33 11.15
C SER A 13 13.62 -31.58 11.69
N GLU A 14 13.46 -32.72 12.38
CA GLU A 14 12.27 -33.10 13.12
C GLU A 14 12.26 -32.54 14.56
N ASN A 15 13.36 -31.93 15.01
CA ASN A 15 13.49 -31.31 16.32
C ASN A 15 12.74 -29.96 16.37
N VAL A 16 11.41 -30.05 16.27
CA VAL A 16 10.48 -28.93 16.20
C VAL A 16 9.53 -28.98 17.40
N VAL A 17 9.32 -27.83 18.03
CA VAL A 17 8.38 -27.66 19.16
C VAL A 17 7.33 -26.59 18.84
N LYS A 18 6.18 -26.66 19.51
CA LYS A 18 5.16 -25.60 19.49
C LYS A 18 5.72 -24.36 20.21
N ASN A 19 5.64 -23.20 19.57
CA ASN A 19 6.20 -21.93 20.05
C ASN A 19 5.14 -20.82 20.10
N GLY A 20 4.07 -21.07 20.87
CA GLY A 20 2.94 -20.15 20.99
C GLY A 20 2.14 -20.00 19.68
N PHE A 21 1.41 -18.89 19.57
CA PHE A 21 0.58 -18.57 18.40
C PHE A 21 1.00 -17.23 17.83
N ILE A 22 0.92 -17.08 16.50
CA ILE A 22 1.09 -15.76 15.88
C ILE A 22 -0.19 -14.93 16.03
N HIS A 23 -0.12 -13.63 15.72
CA HIS A 23 -1.23 -12.68 15.89
C HIS A 23 -2.56 -13.10 15.24
N ASN A 24 -2.52 -13.91 14.17
CA ASN A 24 -3.71 -14.42 13.49
C ASN A 24 -4.25 -15.74 14.08
N GLY A 25 -3.71 -16.17 15.23
CA GLY A 25 -4.12 -17.38 15.93
C GLY A 25 -3.56 -18.68 15.37
N LYS A 26 -2.76 -18.67 14.29
CA LYS A 26 -2.10 -19.89 13.79
C LYS A 26 -1.00 -20.35 14.74
N GLN A 27 -0.87 -21.66 14.88
CA GLN A 27 0.19 -22.30 15.67
C GLN A 27 1.56 -21.92 15.08
N ASN A 28 2.43 -21.34 15.90
CA ASN A 28 3.83 -21.11 15.57
C ASN A 28 4.68 -22.29 16.06
N HIS A 29 5.75 -22.57 15.35
CA HIS A 29 6.69 -23.65 15.62
C HIS A 29 8.11 -23.09 15.69
N LEU A 30 8.97 -23.70 16.49
CA LEU A 30 10.40 -23.38 16.59
C LEU A 30 11.21 -24.64 16.33
N CYS A 31 12.17 -24.56 15.41
CA CYS A 31 13.18 -25.58 15.24
C CYS A 31 14.33 -25.34 16.24
N ASN A 32 14.66 -26.33 17.05
CA ASN A 32 15.73 -26.22 18.04
C ASN A 32 17.13 -26.31 17.43
N ASP A 33 17.27 -26.92 16.24
CA ASP A 33 18.58 -27.11 15.62
C ASP A 33 19.08 -25.86 14.87
N CYS A 34 18.18 -25.12 14.22
CA CYS A 34 18.54 -23.93 13.44
C CYS A 34 17.89 -22.63 13.95
N GLY A 35 17.05 -22.70 14.99
CA GLY A 35 16.37 -21.53 15.58
C GLY A 35 15.24 -20.95 14.72
N ARG A 36 14.89 -21.57 13.59
CA ARG A 36 13.86 -21.05 12.68
C ARG A 36 12.47 -21.14 13.33
N GLN A 37 11.75 -20.01 13.32
CA GLN A 37 10.32 -19.97 13.64
C GLN A 37 9.47 -20.02 12.37
N PHE A 38 8.39 -20.80 12.37
CA PHE A 38 7.52 -20.97 11.21
C PHE A 38 6.10 -21.42 11.59
N VAL A 39 5.15 -21.22 10.68
CA VAL A 39 3.78 -21.72 10.79
C VAL A 39 3.55 -22.80 9.74
N GLU A 40 2.68 -23.76 10.04
CA GLU A 40 2.20 -24.72 9.03
C GLU A 40 1.34 -24.00 7.98
N ASP A 41 1.56 -24.31 6.70
CA ASP A 41 0.92 -23.65 5.55
C ASP A 41 0.94 -22.10 5.61
N PRO A 42 2.13 -21.49 5.40
CA PRO A 42 2.25 -20.04 5.40
C PRO A 42 1.53 -19.44 4.19
N GLN A 43 0.37 -18.83 4.43
CA GLN A 43 -0.35 -18.07 3.42
C GLN A 43 0.27 -16.69 3.25
N ASN A 44 1.35 -16.63 2.47
CA ASN A 44 1.90 -15.35 2.04
C ASN A 44 0.95 -14.73 0.99
N LYS A 45 0.10 -13.79 1.41
CA LYS A 45 -0.76 -13.03 0.49
C LYS A 45 0.09 -12.06 -0.33
N ILE A 46 0.66 -12.56 -1.43
CA ILE A 46 1.29 -11.73 -2.44
C ILE A 46 0.17 -11.08 -3.26
N ILE A 47 0.14 -9.74 -3.28
CA ILE A 47 -0.83 -9.00 -4.10
C ILE A 47 -0.37 -9.08 -5.56
N SER A 48 -1.19 -9.70 -6.40
CA SER A 48 -0.94 -9.86 -7.83
C SER A 48 -0.91 -8.50 -8.56
N ASP A 49 -0.28 -8.46 -9.72
CA ASP A 49 -0.24 -7.24 -10.52
C ASP A 49 -1.62 -6.82 -11.05
N ASP A 50 -2.53 -7.79 -11.27
CA ASP A 50 -3.93 -7.50 -11.61
C ASP A 50 -4.65 -6.75 -10.47
N THR A 51 -4.47 -7.20 -9.23
CA THR A 51 -5.02 -6.51 -8.06
C THR A 51 -4.42 -5.12 -7.89
N LYS A 52 -3.11 -4.95 -8.16
CA LYS A 52 -2.49 -3.61 -8.18
C LYS A 52 -3.11 -2.72 -9.26
N GLY A 53 -3.35 -3.26 -10.45
CA GLY A 53 -4.01 -2.55 -11.54
C GLY A 53 -5.44 -2.13 -11.19
N LEU A 54 -6.19 -2.96 -10.47
CA LEU A 54 -7.49 -2.59 -9.92
C LEU A 54 -7.38 -1.46 -8.89
N ILE A 55 -6.49 -1.61 -7.90
CA ILE A 55 -6.24 -0.59 -6.87
C ILE A 55 -5.88 0.75 -7.52
N ASP A 56 -5.04 0.74 -8.55
CA ASP A 56 -4.64 1.94 -9.29
C ASP A 56 -5.83 2.66 -9.93
N LYS A 57 -6.80 1.93 -10.50
CA LYS A 57 -8.03 2.52 -11.04
C LYS A 57 -8.90 3.10 -9.94
N LEU A 58 -9.06 2.38 -8.82
CA LEU A 58 -9.89 2.86 -7.69
C LEU A 58 -9.32 4.13 -7.04
N LEU A 59 -8.00 4.30 -7.04
CA LEU A 59 -7.35 5.54 -6.59
C LEU A 59 -7.71 6.75 -7.47
N LEU A 60 -7.86 6.56 -8.78
CA LEU A 60 -8.26 7.63 -9.72
C LEU A 60 -9.70 8.08 -9.47
N GLU A 61 -10.57 7.16 -9.06
CA GLU A 61 -11.95 7.45 -8.64
C GLU A 61 -12.05 8.09 -7.24
N LYS A 62 -10.91 8.43 -6.62
CA LYS A 62 -10.80 9.06 -5.30
C LYS A 62 -11.49 8.25 -4.18
N ILE A 63 -11.55 6.92 -4.33
CA ILE A 63 -12.11 6.04 -3.30
C ILE A 63 -11.17 6.05 -2.08
N PRO A 64 -11.70 6.20 -0.84
CA PRO A 64 -10.87 6.13 0.36
C PRO A 64 -10.10 4.81 0.47
N LEU A 65 -8.89 4.83 1.03
CA LEU A 65 -8.04 3.62 1.14
C LEU A 65 -8.74 2.46 1.86
N ALA A 66 -9.51 2.74 2.91
CA ALA A 66 -10.33 1.73 3.57
C ALA A 66 -11.39 1.12 2.64
N GLY A 67 -11.98 1.93 1.76
CA GLY A 67 -12.90 1.46 0.71
C GLY A 67 -12.19 0.57 -0.31
N ILE A 68 -11.00 0.99 -0.77
CA ILE A 68 -10.17 0.21 -1.68
C ILE A 68 -9.78 -1.13 -1.06
N ALA A 69 -9.37 -1.15 0.21
CA ALA A 69 -9.02 -2.37 0.92
C ALA A 69 -10.17 -3.39 0.93
N ARG A 70 -11.42 -2.92 1.15
CA ARG A 70 -12.62 -3.76 1.09
C ARG A 70 -12.92 -4.26 -0.32
N VAL A 71 -12.87 -3.39 -1.33
CA VAL A 71 -13.20 -3.75 -2.72
C VAL A 71 -12.18 -4.73 -3.31
N ALA A 72 -10.90 -4.54 -3.01
CA ALA A 72 -9.81 -5.36 -3.53
C ALA A 72 -9.47 -6.59 -2.66
N ASP A 73 -10.18 -6.78 -1.54
CA ASP A 73 -9.93 -7.83 -0.54
C ASP A 73 -8.47 -7.91 -0.07
N VAL A 74 -7.89 -6.76 0.28
CA VAL A 74 -6.51 -6.64 0.76
C VAL A 74 -6.46 -6.06 2.18
N SER A 75 -5.38 -6.38 2.91
CA SER A 75 -5.14 -5.77 4.23
C SER A 75 -4.99 -4.26 4.10
N GLU A 76 -5.67 -3.48 4.94
CA GLU A 76 -5.65 -2.00 4.90
C GLU A 76 -4.24 -1.38 4.99
N VAL A 77 -3.32 -2.03 5.71
CA VAL A 77 -1.92 -1.60 5.82
C VAL A 77 -1.20 -1.66 4.47
N TRP A 78 -1.60 -2.60 3.61
CA TRP A 78 -0.93 -2.84 2.34
C TRP A 78 -1.16 -1.70 1.33
N PRO A 79 -2.40 -1.24 1.01
CA PRO A 79 -2.63 -0.08 0.17
C PRO A 79 -1.94 1.17 0.71
N GLN A 80 -1.94 1.40 2.02
CA GLN A 80 -1.26 2.56 2.60
C GLN A 80 0.24 2.58 2.26
N GLY A 81 0.94 1.45 2.46
CA GLY A 81 2.35 1.32 2.11
C GLY A 81 2.62 1.42 0.61
N TYR A 82 1.75 0.80 -0.20
CA TYR A 82 1.84 0.84 -1.66
C TYR A 82 1.67 2.27 -2.21
N VAL A 83 0.64 2.97 -1.75
CA VAL A 83 0.30 4.34 -2.17
C VAL A 83 1.38 5.33 -1.77
N ASN A 84 1.93 5.22 -0.55
CA ASN A 84 3.04 6.08 -0.11
C ASN A 84 4.27 5.93 -1.00
N LYS A 85 4.65 4.69 -1.37
CA LYS A 85 5.75 4.43 -2.30
C LYS A 85 5.48 5.03 -3.69
N LYS A 86 4.25 4.89 -4.18
CA LYS A 86 3.84 5.41 -5.48
C LYS A 86 3.90 6.94 -5.50
N TYR A 87 3.30 7.62 -4.51
CA TYR A 87 3.32 9.08 -4.43
C TYR A 87 4.73 9.65 -4.24
N ALA A 88 5.64 8.94 -3.57
CA ALA A 88 7.04 9.36 -3.46
C ALA A 88 7.76 9.41 -4.82
N GLN A 89 7.30 8.62 -5.80
CA GLN A 89 7.86 8.59 -7.16
C GLN A 89 7.19 9.57 -8.12
N VAL A 90 6.05 10.16 -7.74
CA VAL A 90 5.34 11.13 -8.59
C VAL A 90 6.12 12.46 -8.56
N PRO A 91 6.49 13.01 -9.74
CA PRO A 91 7.12 14.32 -9.81
C PRO A 91 6.24 15.39 -9.15
N ARG A 92 6.82 16.16 -8.24
CA ARG A 92 6.10 17.26 -7.54
C ARG A 92 5.90 18.49 -8.43
N HIS A 93 6.65 18.60 -9.51
CA HIS A 93 6.55 19.70 -10.46
C HIS A 93 5.86 19.21 -11.73
N ALA A 94 4.83 19.95 -12.15
CA ALA A 94 4.21 19.74 -13.44
C ALA A 94 5.24 20.02 -14.55
N LYS A 95 5.25 19.18 -15.59
CA LYS A 95 6.01 19.45 -16.80
C LYS A 95 5.30 20.58 -17.55
N VAL A 96 5.84 21.78 -17.47
CA VAL A 96 5.30 22.95 -18.16
C VAL A 96 5.74 22.92 -19.62
N ARG A 97 4.80 23.09 -20.56
CA ARG A 97 5.13 23.35 -21.97
C ARG A 97 5.27 24.85 -22.15
N ALA A 98 6.30 25.26 -22.89
CA ALA A 98 6.46 26.67 -23.22
C ALA A 98 5.28 27.14 -24.09
N GLN A 99 4.54 28.13 -23.61
CA GLN A 99 3.50 28.80 -24.39
C GLN A 99 4.10 29.95 -25.19
N LYS A 100 3.45 30.30 -26.31
CA LYS A 100 3.85 31.49 -27.09
C LYS A 100 3.68 32.73 -26.23
N LYS A 101 4.68 33.61 -26.25
CA LYS A 101 4.59 34.91 -25.57
C LYS A 101 3.50 35.74 -26.23
N GLY A 102 2.56 36.25 -25.45
CA GLY A 102 1.41 36.99 -25.94
C GLY A 102 0.42 37.32 -24.83
N ARG A 103 -0.73 37.87 -25.20
CA ARG A 103 -1.83 38.10 -24.26
C ARG A 103 -2.43 36.75 -23.86
N LEU A 104 -2.40 36.46 -22.56
CA LEU A 104 -3.04 35.26 -21.98
C LEU A 104 -4.38 35.66 -21.39
N THR A 105 -5.37 34.77 -21.53
CA THR A 105 -6.63 34.87 -20.80
C THR A 105 -6.68 33.69 -19.85
N LEU A 106 -6.36 33.95 -18.57
CA LEU A 106 -6.27 32.91 -17.56
C LEU A 106 -7.60 32.73 -16.84
N GLU A 107 -8.02 31.48 -16.72
CA GLU A 107 -9.06 31.05 -15.79
C GLU A 107 -8.36 30.46 -14.56
N CYS A 108 -8.63 31.05 -13.41
CA CYS A 108 -8.03 30.65 -12.15
C CYS A 108 -9.11 30.11 -11.21
N ASP A 109 -8.79 29.03 -10.52
CA ASP A 109 -9.61 28.48 -9.45
C ASP A 109 -8.73 28.13 -8.25
N GLU A 110 -9.35 28.11 -7.08
CA GLU A 110 -8.68 27.90 -5.81
C GLU A 110 -9.46 26.94 -4.94
N THR A 111 -8.74 26.05 -4.28
CA THR A 111 -9.28 25.24 -3.19
C THR A 111 -8.28 25.15 -2.05
N TRP A 112 -8.78 24.94 -0.85
CA TRP A 112 -7.94 24.76 0.33
C TRP A 112 -8.47 23.65 1.22
N SER A 113 -7.56 23.02 1.96
CA SER A 113 -7.90 21.99 2.93
C SER A 113 -6.85 21.94 4.04
N PHE A 114 -7.00 20.98 4.94
CA PHE A 114 -6.06 20.68 6.01
C PHE A 114 -5.31 19.39 5.71
N VAL A 115 -4.02 19.34 6.03
CA VAL A 115 -3.21 18.13 5.89
C VAL A 115 -2.69 17.67 7.25
N GLY A 116 -3.17 16.52 7.72
CA GLY A 116 -2.80 15.93 9.01
C GLY A 116 -3.51 16.57 10.21
N ASN A 117 -3.49 17.90 10.33
CA ASN A 117 -4.17 18.64 11.41
C ASN A 117 -4.72 20.00 10.95
N LYS A 118 -5.62 20.60 11.74
CA LYS A 118 -6.30 21.88 11.43
C LYS A 118 -5.37 23.10 11.43
N GLY A 119 -4.17 23.00 12.01
CA GLY A 119 -3.16 24.05 11.95
C GLY A 119 -2.42 24.09 10.61
N ASN A 120 -2.40 22.98 9.88
CA ASN A 120 -1.69 22.86 8.61
C ASN A 120 -2.64 23.05 7.43
N LYS A 121 -3.00 24.31 7.16
CA LYS A 121 -3.79 24.70 5.97
C LYS A 121 -2.91 24.64 4.72
N GLN A 122 -3.44 24.02 3.67
CA GLN A 122 -2.79 23.89 2.37
C GLN A 122 -3.73 24.44 1.30
N TRP A 123 -3.16 25.22 0.39
CA TRP A 123 -3.88 25.88 -0.70
C TRP A 123 -3.43 25.29 -2.03
N ILE A 124 -4.38 25.05 -2.90
CA ILE A 124 -4.17 24.58 -4.27
C ILE A 124 -4.75 25.64 -5.19
N TRP A 125 -3.89 26.16 -6.05
CA TRP A 125 -4.24 27.11 -7.09
C TRP A 125 -4.15 26.40 -8.43
N LEU A 126 -5.20 26.52 -9.24
CA LEU A 126 -5.21 26.07 -10.62
C LEU A 126 -5.32 27.31 -11.50
N ALA A 127 -4.45 27.41 -12.51
CA ALA A 127 -4.52 28.45 -13.52
C ALA A 127 -4.38 27.80 -14.89
N ILE A 128 -5.35 28.05 -15.77
CA ILE A 128 -5.42 27.50 -17.12
C ILE A 128 -5.52 28.68 -18.09
N ASP A 129 -4.71 28.68 -19.14
CA ASP A 129 -4.90 29.60 -20.25
C ASP A 129 -6.05 29.08 -21.13
N ARG A 130 -7.08 29.90 -21.35
CA ARG A 130 -8.27 29.51 -22.13
C ARG A 130 -7.95 29.11 -23.57
N GLN A 131 -6.79 29.52 -24.08
CA GLN A 131 -6.32 29.21 -25.44
C GLN A 131 -5.31 28.05 -25.52
N SER A 132 -5.02 27.36 -24.40
CA SER A 132 -4.04 26.26 -24.34
C SER A 132 -4.45 24.97 -25.02
#